data_AF-A0A960VI80-F1
#
_entry.id   AF-A0A960VI80-F1
#
_cell.length_a   1.000
_cell.length_b   1.000
_cell.length_c   1.000
_cell.angle_alpha   90.00
_cell.angle_beta   90.00
_cell.angle_gamma   90.00
#
_symmetry.space_group_name_H-M   'P 1'
#
loop_
_entity.id
_entity.type
_entity.pdbx_description
1 polymer ?
#
loop_
_entity_poly.entity_id
_entity_poly.type
_entity_poly.pdbx_seq_one_letter_code
_entity_poly.pdbx_strand_id
1 'polypeptide(L)'
;MNSHAIISIPTLSGEAFEALPESIRFYIRYLEGRVQQLEARVHELEARLSKDSSNSGKPPSSDGLKRKPKSLRKQSGKKPGGQQGHVGKGLAQVSDPDVVVTHTPANCTGCGSNLSSVSDTIAEQRQVFDIPQPEIKVTEHRVEE
;
A
#
# COMPACT_ATOMS: atom_id res chain seq x y z
N MET A 1 21.65 -24.62 -18.15
CA MET A 1 22.75 -25.30 -18.88
C MET A 1 23.50 -24.25 -19.66
N ASN A 2 24.44 -23.54 -19.04
CA ASN A 2 25.41 -22.72 -19.75
C ASN A 2 26.79 -23.28 -19.41
N SER A 3 27.26 -24.18 -20.28
CA SER A 3 28.64 -24.66 -20.28
C SER A 3 29.55 -23.48 -20.55
N HIS A 4 30.14 -22.89 -19.52
CA HIS A 4 31.34 -22.10 -19.71
C HIS A 4 32.48 -23.07 -19.99
N ALA A 5 32.79 -23.25 -21.27
CA ALA A 5 34.04 -23.85 -21.68
C ALA A 5 35.16 -23.02 -21.03
N ILE A 6 35.96 -23.63 -20.17
CA ILE A 6 37.21 -23.06 -19.70
C ILE A 6 38.10 -22.95 -20.93
N ILE A 7 38.12 -21.77 -21.54
CA ILE A 7 39.09 -21.44 -22.58
C ILE A 7 40.43 -21.49 -21.87
N SER A 8 41.19 -22.56 -22.11
CA SER A 8 42.58 -22.66 -21.68
C SER A 8 43.35 -21.54 -22.36
N ILE A 9 43.54 -20.42 -21.66
CA ILE A 9 44.33 -19.30 -22.16
C ILE A 9 45.77 -19.81 -22.22
N PRO A 10 46.44 -19.79 -23.38
CA PRO A 10 47.83 -20.17 -23.46
C PRO A 10 48.65 -19.21 -22.59
N THR A 11 49.31 -19.74 -21.58
CA THR A 11 50.25 -18.99 -20.74
C THR A 11 51.44 -18.63 -21.62
N LEU A 12 51.54 -17.37 -22.04
CA LEU A 12 52.78 -16.83 -22.59
C LEU A 12 53.86 -17.03 -21.51
N SER A 13 54.88 -17.84 -21.81
CA SER A 13 56.05 -17.94 -20.94
C SER A 13 56.70 -16.56 -20.81
N GLY A 14 57.26 -16.24 -19.64
CA GLY A 14 57.84 -14.92 -19.38
C GLY A 14 58.89 -14.53 -20.41
N GLU A 15 59.68 -15.49 -20.88
CA GLU A 15 60.69 -15.28 -21.93
C GLU A 15 60.09 -14.86 -23.28
N ALA A 16 58.94 -15.44 -23.65
CA ALA A 16 58.24 -15.10 -24.90
C ALA A 16 57.58 -13.71 -24.83
N PHE A 17 57.16 -13.26 -23.64
CA PHE A 17 56.63 -11.92 -23.43
C PHE A 17 57.72 -10.84 -23.54
N GLU A 18 58.89 -11.08 -22.94
CA GLU A 18 60.02 -10.14 -22.98
C GLU A 18 60.60 -9.98 -24.40
N ALA A 19 60.51 -11.02 -25.23
CA ALA A 19 60.93 -10.98 -26.63
C ALA A 19 60.01 -10.14 -27.55
N LEU A 20 58.83 -9.71 -27.08
CA LEU A 20 57.91 -8.89 -27.87
C LEU A 20 58.42 -7.45 -28.03
N PRO A 21 58.09 -6.76 -29.13
CA PRO A 21 58.33 -5.32 -29.27
C PRO A 21 57.76 -4.53 -28.09
N GLU A 22 58.49 -3.50 -27.68
CA GLU A 22 58.17 -2.69 -26.50
C GLU A 22 56.77 -2.08 -26.54
N SER A 23 56.35 -1.57 -27.69
CA SER A 23 55.00 -1.05 -27.92
C SER A 23 53.90 -2.09 -27.66
N ILE A 24 54.15 -3.34 -28.03
CA ILE A 24 53.21 -4.46 -27.84
C ILE A 24 53.15 -4.82 -26.35
N ARG A 25 54.30 -4.88 -25.66
CA ARG A 25 54.33 -5.13 -24.21
C ARG A 25 53.56 -4.05 -23.43
N PHE A 26 53.76 -2.78 -23.76
CA PHE A 26 53.01 -1.67 -23.15
C PHE A 26 51.51 -1.80 -23.38
N TYR A 27 51.10 -2.12 -24.59
CA TYR A 27 49.69 -2.28 -24.92
C TYR A 27 49.06 -3.48 -24.19
N ILE A 28 49.77 -4.60 -24.06
CA ILE A 28 49.31 -5.76 -23.28
C ILE A 28 49.13 -5.38 -21.80
N ARG A 29 50.11 -4.72 -21.18
CA ARG A 29 50.01 -4.26 -19.78
C ARG A 29 48.84 -3.30 -19.57
N TYR A 30 48.60 -2.42 -20.53
CA TYR A 30 47.45 -1.52 -20.50
C TYR A 30 46.12 -2.28 -20.55
N LEU A 31 46.01 -3.27 -21.44
CA LEU A 31 44.81 -4.10 -21.54
C LEU A 31 44.59 -4.95 -20.28
N GLU A 32 45.64 -5.55 -19.72
CA GLU A 32 45.56 -6.31 -18.46
C GLU A 32 45.03 -5.45 -17.31
N GLY A 33 45.54 -4.21 -17.17
CA GLY A 33 45.04 -3.27 -16.18
C GLY A 33 43.56 -2.92 -16.37
N ARG A 34 43.12 -2.74 -17.63
CA ARG A 34 41.70 -2.50 -17.93
C ARG A 34 40.82 -3.71 -17.64
N VAL A 35 41.31 -4.92 -17.90
CA VAL A 35 40.58 -6.16 -17.59
C VAL A 35 40.39 -6.28 -16.08
N GLN A 36 41.45 -6.10 -15.29
CA GLN A 36 41.36 -6.13 -13.82
C GLN A 36 40.36 -5.10 -13.28
N GLN A 37 40.38 -3.88 -13.82
CA GLN A 37 39.44 -2.83 -13.42
C GLN A 37 37.98 -3.19 -13.76
N LEU A 38 37.75 -3.79 -14.93
CA LEU A 38 36.42 -4.22 -15.35
C LEU A 38 35.93 -5.42 -14.53
N GLU A 39 36.78 -6.40 -14.27
CA GLU A 39 36.48 -7.56 -13.42
C GLU A 39 36.11 -7.12 -12.00
N ALA A 40 36.88 -6.20 -11.41
CA ALA A 40 36.56 -5.64 -10.09
C ALA A 40 35.18 -4.94 -10.08
N ARG A 41 34.86 -4.17 -11.13
CA ARG A 41 33.57 -3.48 -11.26
C ARG A 41 32.42 -4.45 -11.49
N VAL A 42 32.62 -5.50 -12.28
CA VAL A 42 31.62 -6.56 -12.49
C VAL A 42 31.33 -7.25 -11.16
N HIS A 43 32.37 -7.68 -10.44
CA HIS A 43 32.22 -8.33 -9.14
C HIS A 43 31.48 -7.43 -8.14
N GLU A 44 31.79 -6.13 -8.09
CA GLU A 44 31.06 -5.18 -7.23
C GLU A 44 29.58 -5.06 -7.59
N LEU A 45 29.26 -4.96 -8.89
CA LEU A 45 27.89 -4.85 -9.37
C LEU A 45 27.10 -6.12 -9.11
N GLU A 46 27.70 -7.29 -9.33
CA GLU A 46 27.11 -8.59 -9.01
C GLU A 46 26.85 -8.74 -7.50
N ALA A 47 27.81 -8.33 -6.66
CA ALA A 47 27.66 -8.31 -5.20
C ALA A 47 26.58 -7.33 -4.72
N ARG A 48 26.31 -6.25 -5.46
CA ARG A 48 25.20 -5.32 -5.16
C ARG A 48 23.85 -5.92 -5.58
N LEU A 49 23.79 -6.64 -6.70
CA LEU A 49 22.58 -7.28 -7.21
C LEU A 49 22.18 -8.52 -6.40
N SER A 50 23.14 -9.25 -5.84
CA SER A 50 22.88 -10.45 -5.02
C SER A 50 22.41 -10.16 -3.59
N LYS A 51 22.39 -8.87 -3.18
CA LYS A 51 21.83 -8.44 -1.90
C LYS A 51 20.32 -8.30 -2.00
N ASP A 52 19.59 -9.22 -1.39
CA ASP A 52 18.14 -9.14 -1.20
C ASP A 52 17.79 -8.91 0.28
N SER A 53 16.53 -8.58 0.58
CA SER A 53 16.09 -8.36 1.97
C SER A 53 16.22 -9.59 2.88
N SER A 54 16.51 -10.79 2.33
CA SER A 54 16.64 -12.01 3.12
C SER A 54 18.05 -12.21 3.69
N ASN A 55 19.06 -11.62 3.04
CA ASN A 55 20.46 -11.80 3.42
C ASN A 55 21.18 -10.52 3.88
N SER A 56 20.58 -9.33 3.69
CA SER A 56 21.30 -8.05 3.85
C SER A 56 20.83 -7.15 4.99
N GLY A 57 19.87 -7.58 5.82
CA GLY A 57 19.32 -6.77 6.92
C GLY A 57 18.62 -5.48 6.45
N LYS A 58 18.44 -5.30 5.13
CA LYS A 58 17.71 -4.18 4.55
C LYS A 58 16.23 -4.33 4.86
N PRO A 59 15.54 -3.24 5.27
CA PRO A 59 14.11 -3.32 5.53
C PRO A 59 13.37 -3.70 4.23
N PRO A 60 12.29 -4.51 4.31
CA PRO A 60 11.54 -4.99 3.14
C PRO A 60 11.05 -3.90 2.18
N SER A 61 10.90 -2.67 2.68
CA SER A 61 10.56 -1.47 1.91
C SER A 61 11.62 -1.06 0.88
N SER A 62 12.87 -1.51 1.04
CA SER A 62 13.99 -1.15 0.15
C SER A 62 14.07 -1.98 -1.13
N ASP A 63 13.34 -3.10 -1.23
CA ASP A 63 13.27 -3.94 -2.45
C ASP A 63 12.39 -3.31 -3.56
N GLY A 64 11.81 -2.14 -3.29
CA GLY A 64 10.90 -1.41 -4.20
C GLY A 64 9.54 -2.09 -4.37
N LEU A 65 8.68 -1.49 -5.21
CA LEU A 65 7.32 -1.97 -5.50
C LEU A 65 7.27 -3.33 -6.25
N LYS A 66 8.41 -3.96 -6.52
CA LYS A 66 8.47 -5.25 -7.24
C LYS A 66 7.87 -6.39 -6.42
N ARG A 67 7.88 -6.30 -5.09
CA ARG A 67 7.23 -7.28 -4.21
C ARG A 67 5.80 -6.87 -3.92
N LYS A 68 4.85 -7.49 -4.62
CA LYS A 68 3.43 -7.40 -4.25
C LYS A 68 3.26 -8.05 -2.87
N PRO A 69 2.68 -7.35 -1.88
CA PRO A 69 2.43 -7.95 -0.58
C PRO A 69 1.56 -9.20 -0.76
N LYS A 70 2.08 -10.36 -0.36
CA LYS A 70 1.34 -11.62 -0.44
C LYS A 70 0.50 -11.74 0.82
N SER A 71 -0.82 -11.74 0.67
CA SER A 71 -1.74 -11.99 1.78
C SER A 71 -1.43 -13.35 2.40
N LEU A 72 -1.17 -13.37 3.71
CA LEU A 72 -1.06 -14.61 4.50
C LEU A 72 -2.44 -15.22 4.82
N ARG A 73 -3.52 -14.50 4.50
CA ARG A 73 -4.88 -14.92 4.80
C ARG A 73 -5.30 -16.01 3.80
N LYS A 74 -5.86 -17.12 4.31
CA LYS A 74 -6.53 -18.10 3.46
C LYS A 74 -7.70 -17.43 2.73
N GLN A 75 -7.86 -17.74 1.44
CA GLN A 75 -9.00 -17.24 0.67
C GLN A 75 -10.29 -17.74 1.31
N SER A 76 -11.19 -16.81 1.65
CA SER A 76 -12.48 -17.16 2.24
C SER A 76 -13.45 -17.75 1.22
N GLY A 77 -13.20 -17.58 -0.08
CA GLY A 77 -14.12 -17.93 -1.17
C GLY A 77 -15.40 -17.08 -1.21
N LYS A 78 -15.56 -16.15 -0.27
CA LYS A 78 -16.74 -15.30 -0.12
C LYS A 78 -16.61 -14.08 -1.01
N LYS A 79 -17.71 -13.70 -1.66
CA LYS A 79 -17.79 -12.42 -2.38
C LYS A 79 -17.55 -11.26 -1.39
N PRO A 80 -16.87 -10.18 -1.83
CA PRO A 80 -16.79 -8.94 -1.05
C PRO A 80 -18.19 -8.42 -0.70
N GLY A 81 -18.36 -7.87 0.50
CA GLY A 81 -19.63 -7.33 0.98
C GLY A 81 -20.45 -8.26 1.89
N GLY A 82 -21.70 -7.88 2.12
CA GLY A 82 -22.65 -8.66 2.92
C GLY A 82 -22.86 -10.06 2.35
N GLN A 83 -22.88 -11.06 3.22
CA GLN A 83 -23.04 -12.46 2.79
C GLN A 83 -24.50 -12.75 2.44
N GLN A 84 -24.73 -13.61 1.46
CA GLN A 84 -26.09 -14.06 1.12
C GLN A 84 -26.75 -14.71 2.35
N GLY A 85 -27.99 -14.31 2.64
CA GLY A 85 -28.75 -14.75 3.82
C GLY A 85 -28.49 -13.93 5.08
N HIS A 86 -27.59 -12.94 5.06
CA HIS A 86 -27.40 -12.05 6.20
C HIS A 86 -28.58 -11.07 6.27
N VAL A 87 -29.43 -11.21 7.29
CA VAL A 87 -30.55 -10.30 7.52
C VAL A 87 -29.98 -8.95 7.96
N GLY A 88 -30.24 -7.91 7.18
CA GLY A 88 -29.92 -6.54 7.56
C GLY A 88 -30.81 -6.10 8.72
N LYS A 89 -30.23 -5.51 9.76
CA LYS A 89 -30.98 -4.81 10.82
C LYS A 89 -30.81 -3.31 10.60
N GLY A 90 -31.69 -2.73 9.78
CA GLY A 90 -31.78 -1.28 9.61
C GLY A 90 -32.62 -0.64 10.71
N LEU A 91 -32.51 0.68 10.88
CA LEU A 91 -33.42 1.45 11.73
C LEU A 91 -34.80 1.51 11.05
N ALA A 92 -35.83 1.03 11.73
CA ALA A 92 -37.21 1.18 11.31
C ALA A 92 -37.78 2.49 11.86
N GLN A 93 -38.73 3.08 11.15
CA GLN A 93 -39.46 4.24 11.64
C GLN A 93 -40.22 3.88 12.93
N VAL A 94 -40.09 4.71 13.96
CA VAL A 94 -40.80 4.54 15.24
C VAL A 94 -42.17 5.21 15.19
N SER A 95 -43.16 4.63 15.86
CA SER A 95 -44.51 5.20 15.93
C SER A 95 -44.59 6.43 16.84
N ASP A 96 -43.71 6.50 17.85
CA ASP A 96 -43.69 7.52 18.89
C ASP A 96 -42.28 8.12 19.01
N PRO A 97 -41.98 9.20 18.27
CA PRO A 97 -40.68 9.88 18.33
C PRO A 97 -40.62 10.86 19.51
N ASP A 98 -39.42 11.05 20.08
CA ASP A 98 -39.21 11.97 21.21
C ASP A 98 -39.61 13.43 20.89
N VAL A 99 -39.41 13.86 19.64
CA VAL A 99 -39.74 15.20 19.16
C VAL A 99 -40.39 15.12 17.77
N VAL A 100 -41.48 15.86 17.59
CA VAL A 100 -42.13 16.07 16.29
C VAL A 100 -42.00 17.54 15.89
N VAL A 101 -41.35 17.79 14.75
CA VAL A 101 -41.24 19.13 14.15
C VAL A 101 -42.08 19.17 12.88
N THR A 102 -43.12 20.01 12.86
CA THR A 102 -43.95 20.22 11.68
C THR A 102 -43.41 21.37 10.85
N HIS A 103 -43.16 21.12 9.56
CA HIS A 103 -42.71 22.13 8.61
C HIS A 103 -43.87 22.60 7.72
N THR A 104 -44.60 23.62 8.15
CA THR A 104 -45.68 24.23 7.36
C THR A 104 -45.15 25.41 6.54
N PRO A 105 -45.30 25.43 5.21
CA PRO A 105 -44.93 26.58 4.39
C PRO A 105 -45.86 27.76 4.67
N ALA A 106 -45.30 28.95 4.83
CA ALA A 106 -46.10 30.16 5.06
C ALA A 106 -46.94 30.56 3.84
N ASN A 107 -46.44 30.28 2.64
CA ASN A 107 -47.04 30.68 1.38
C ASN A 107 -47.03 29.56 0.36
N CYS A 108 -48.03 29.55 -0.53
CA CYS A 108 -48.08 28.65 -1.67
C CYS A 108 -46.93 28.95 -2.64
N THR A 109 -46.17 27.93 -3.01
CA THR A 109 -45.05 28.07 -3.96
C THR A 109 -45.51 28.38 -5.39
N GLY A 110 -46.78 28.11 -5.73
CA GLY A 110 -47.36 28.40 -7.04
C GLY A 110 -47.93 29.81 -7.17
N CYS A 111 -48.79 30.22 -6.24
CA CYS A 111 -49.54 31.50 -6.34
C CYS A 111 -49.15 32.54 -5.28
N GLY A 112 -48.32 32.21 -4.30
CA GLY A 112 -47.87 33.13 -3.24
C GLY A 112 -48.89 33.38 -2.11
N SER A 113 -50.12 32.87 -2.22
CA SER A 113 -51.15 33.02 -1.19
C SER A 113 -50.69 32.48 0.17
N ASN A 114 -51.10 33.15 1.24
CA ASN A 114 -50.81 32.72 2.61
C ASN A 114 -51.55 31.40 2.92
N LEU A 115 -50.82 30.43 3.48
CA LEU A 115 -51.34 29.10 3.82
C LEU A 115 -51.62 28.90 5.31
N SER A 116 -51.38 29.90 6.16
CA SER A 116 -51.50 29.78 7.62
C SER A 116 -52.89 29.38 8.13
N SER A 117 -53.93 29.55 7.32
CA SER A 117 -55.33 29.24 7.67
C SER A 117 -55.90 28.04 6.91
N VAL A 118 -55.09 27.35 6.11
CA VAL A 118 -55.53 26.17 5.35
C VAL A 118 -55.35 24.93 6.23
N SER A 119 -56.27 23.97 6.14
CA SER A 119 -56.14 22.69 6.84
C SER A 119 -54.99 21.88 6.25
N ASP A 120 -53.98 21.59 7.06
CA ASP A 120 -52.81 20.84 6.64
C ASP A 120 -53.08 19.32 6.56
N THR A 121 -52.45 18.66 5.60
CA THR A 121 -52.33 17.19 5.52
C THR A 121 -50.85 16.84 5.44
N ILE A 122 -50.42 15.75 6.08
CA ILE A 122 -49.02 15.32 6.02
C ILE A 122 -48.72 14.81 4.60
N ALA A 123 -47.90 15.55 3.86
CA ALA A 123 -47.47 15.16 2.53
C ALA A 123 -46.29 14.16 2.55
N GLU A 124 -45.38 14.31 3.50
CA GLU A 124 -44.20 13.46 3.67
C GLU A 124 -43.79 13.39 5.15
N GLN A 125 -43.24 12.25 5.58
CA GLN A 125 -42.68 12.05 6.91
C GLN A 125 -41.29 11.40 6.79
N ARG A 126 -40.31 11.94 7.54
CA ARG A 126 -38.97 11.37 7.68
C ARG A 126 -38.58 11.39 9.15
N GLN A 127 -37.77 10.42 9.58
CA GLN A 127 -37.21 10.38 10.93
C GLN A 127 -35.69 10.40 10.87
N VAL A 128 -35.09 11.20 11.75
CA VAL A 128 -33.65 11.28 11.94
C VAL A 128 -33.34 10.69 13.31
N PHE A 129 -32.45 9.71 13.35
CA PHE A 129 -31.97 9.08 14.58
C PHE A 129 -30.61 9.67 14.92
N ASP A 130 -30.62 10.72 15.74
CA ASP A 130 -29.39 11.33 16.26
C ASP A 130 -29.07 10.82 17.67
N ILE A 131 -27.79 10.78 18.00
CA ILE A 131 -27.31 10.46 19.33
C ILE A 131 -27.09 11.79 20.06
N PRO A 132 -27.76 12.05 21.21
CA PRO A 132 -27.54 13.27 21.97
C PRO A 132 -26.08 13.35 22.45
N GLN A 133 -25.60 14.56 22.77
CA GLN A 133 -24.22 14.72 23.26
C GLN A 133 -24.00 13.81 24.48
N PRO A 134 -22.98 12.93 24.46
CA PRO A 134 -22.74 12.02 25.56
C PRO A 134 -22.24 12.79 26.78
N GLU A 135 -22.83 12.54 27.94
CA GLU A 135 -22.39 13.11 29.21
C GLU A 135 -21.16 12.34 29.74
N ILE A 136 -20.11 13.07 30.16
CA ILE A 136 -18.91 12.45 30.74
C ILE A 136 -19.20 12.11 32.21
N LYS A 137 -19.14 10.82 32.54
CA LYS A 137 -19.15 10.34 33.93
C LYS A 137 -17.73 10.17 34.45
N VAL A 138 -17.36 10.94 35.47
CA VAL A 138 -16.07 10.82 36.17
C VAL A 138 -16.28 10.04 37.47
N THR A 139 -15.53 8.96 37.65
CA THR A 139 -15.50 8.18 38.89
C THR A 139 -14.08 8.21 39.45
N GLU A 140 -13.91 8.72 40.67
CA GLU A 140 -12.63 8.67 41.38
C GLU A 140 -12.57 7.40 42.23
N HIS A 141 -11.49 6.64 42.10
CA HIS A 141 -11.23 5.46 42.92
C HIS A 141 -10.05 5.75 43.85
N ARG A 142 -10.29 5.70 45.15
CA ARG A 142 -9.25 5.85 46.19
C ARG A 142 -9.03 4.52 46.88
N VAL A 143 -7.77 4.26 47.26
CA VAL A 143 -7.36 3.11 48.08
C VAL A 143 -6.95 3.65 49.43
N GLU A 144 -7.41 3.03 50.51
CA GLU A 144 -7.05 3.37 51.90
C GLU A 144 -5.76 2.64 52.31
N GLU A 145 -4.94 3.28 53.14
CA GLU A 145 -3.75 2.69 53.77
C GLU A 145 -4.07 1.96 55.07
#